data_AF-A0A7S3U1B9-F1
#
_entry.id   AF-A0A7S3U1B9-F1
#
_cell.length_a   1.000
_cell.length_b   1.000
_cell.length_c   1.000
_cell.angle_alpha   90.00
_cell.angle_beta   90.00
_cell.angle_gamma   90.00
#
_symmetry.space_group_name_H-M   'P 1'
#
loop_
_entity.id
_entity.type
_entity.pdbx_description
1 polymer ?
#
loop_
_entity_poly.entity_id
_entity_poly.type
_entity_poly.pdbx_seq_one_letter_code
_entity_poly.pdbx_strand_id
1 'polypeptide(L)'
;MAPAAAPPGPPAVILPSYAAWFDPNAVHAIERRALPEFFDGSSAVKTELAYTEARNFIVSSYREQPALYLPLTEVRRHLAIDVAAATRLHRFLEHWGIINYVATPQAAAAAARAEHSGHGGAIVPDAPSTATAAAAALAQSRHTLSARPETFPSGGGSGWSDDDTLALLEALGRVGEGRWEEVAAHVGKSVDECVQRFVELPIEEPHGFEALRAVPRPPVPPPAGAAQPSA
;
A
#
# COMPACT_ATOMS: atom_id res chain seq x y z
N MET A 1 1.56 53.74 2.01
CA MET A 1 1.28 52.53 2.81
C MET A 1 0.52 51.57 1.92
N ALA A 2 1.19 50.57 1.35
CA ALA A 2 0.53 49.59 0.48
C ALA A 2 -0.26 48.59 1.35
N PRO A 3 -1.45 48.14 0.91
CA PRO A 3 -2.22 47.15 1.67
C PRO A 3 -1.46 45.82 1.71
N ALA A 4 -1.42 45.20 2.89
CA ALA A 4 -0.85 43.87 3.08
C ALA A 4 -1.57 42.88 2.14
N ALA A 5 -0.80 42.13 1.36
CA ALA A 5 -1.35 41.08 0.51
C ALA A 5 -2.13 40.09 1.39
N ALA A 6 -3.36 39.77 0.99
CA ALA A 6 -4.15 38.75 1.65
C ALA A 6 -3.34 37.44 1.71
N PRO A 7 -3.42 36.68 2.83
CA PRO A 7 -2.70 35.42 2.93
C PRO A 7 -3.10 34.52 1.75
N PRO A 8 -2.14 33.77 1.16
CA PRO A 8 -2.47 32.84 0.10
C PRO A 8 -3.57 31.90 0.58
N GLY A 9 -4.60 31.73 -0.25
CA GLY A 9 -5.65 30.75 0.02
C GLY A 9 -5.07 29.34 0.20
N PRO A 10 -5.81 28.42 0.82
CA PRO A 10 -5.34 27.05 0.97
C PRO A 10 -4.95 26.47 -0.41
N PRO A 11 -3.87 25.67 -0.48
CA PRO A 11 -3.40 25.12 -1.74
C PRO A 11 -4.53 24.33 -2.42
N ALA A 12 -4.71 24.55 -3.72
CA ALA A 12 -5.73 23.84 -4.49
C ALA A 12 -5.43 22.33 -4.48
N VAL A 13 -6.38 21.54 -3.97
CA VAL A 13 -6.26 20.08 -3.93
C VAL A 13 -6.63 19.52 -5.30
N ILE A 14 -5.68 18.86 -5.96
CA ILE A 14 -5.93 18.17 -7.23
C ILE A 14 -6.50 16.80 -6.91
N LEU A 15 -7.72 16.54 -7.38
CA LEU A 15 -8.38 15.24 -7.27
C LEU A 15 -8.61 14.67 -8.69
N PRO A 16 -8.30 13.38 -8.94
CA PRO A 16 -8.62 12.77 -10.22
C PRO A 16 -10.14 12.70 -10.42
N SER A 17 -10.58 12.82 -11.67
CA SER A 17 -12.01 12.85 -12.02
C SER A 17 -12.78 11.60 -11.57
N TYR A 18 -12.12 10.43 -11.55
CA TYR A 18 -12.74 9.18 -11.07
C TYR A 18 -13.00 9.16 -9.56
N ALA A 19 -12.39 10.07 -8.79
CA ALA A 19 -12.63 10.23 -7.36
C ALA A 19 -13.59 11.39 -7.05
N ALA A 20 -14.22 12.01 -8.05
CA ALA A 20 -15.18 13.11 -7.87
C ALA A 20 -16.42 12.75 -7.03
N TRP A 21 -16.66 11.46 -6.78
CA TRP A 21 -17.70 10.98 -5.85
C TRP A 21 -17.36 11.24 -4.38
N PHE A 22 -16.10 11.51 -4.05
CA PHE A 22 -15.65 11.70 -2.67
C PHE A 22 -16.13 13.05 -2.11
N ASP A 23 -16.84 13.00 -0.99
CA ASP A 23 -17.27 14.15 -0.21
C ASP A 23 -16.83 13.97 1.25
N PRO A 24 -16.04 14.90 1.84
CA PRO A 24 -15.64 14.80 3.25
C PRO A 24 -16.81 14.92 4.24
N ASN A 25 -18.00 15.34 3.81
CA ASN A 25 -19.18 15.53 4.67
C ASN A 25 -20.21 14.40 4.54
N ALA A 26 -20.03 13.47 3.61
CA ALA A 26 -20.94 12.35 3.40
C ALA A 26 -20.17 11.04 3.25
N VAL A 27 -20.82 9.91 3.53
CA VAL A 27 -20.25 8.58 3.28
C VAL A 27 -20.91 7.98 2.05
N HIS A 28 -20.10 7.72 1.02
CA HIS A 28 -20.55 7.20 -0.26
C HIS A 28 -20.69 5.65 -0.23
N ALA A 29 -21.50 5.10 -1.13
CA ALA A 29 -21.71 3.65 -1.24
C ALA A 29 -20.41 2.88 -1.58
N ILE A 30 -19.46 3.52 -2.26
CA ILE A 30 -18.14 2.94 -2.56
C ILE A 30 -17.36 2.71 -1.26
N GLU A 31 -17.39 3.66 -0.33
CA GLU A 31 -16.75 3.53 0.98
C GLU A 31 -17.37 2.39 1.78
N ARG A 32 -18.70 2.34 1.82
CA ARG A 32 -19.46 1.28 2.51
C ARG A 32 -19.12 -0.12 2.01
N ARG A 33 -18.95 -0.27 0.70
CA ARG A 33 -18.59 -1.56 0.09
C ARG A 33 -17.13 -1.93 0.32
N ALA A 34 -16.22 -0.95 0.35
CA ALA A 34 -14.79 -1.20 0.49
C ALA A 34 -14.38 -1.52 1.94
N LEU A 35 -15.08 -0.94 2.92
CA LEU A 35 -14.76 -1.04 4.35
C LEU A 35 -16.02 -1.40 5.17
N PRO A 36 -16.68 -2.55 4.87
CA PRO A 36 -17.98 -2.90 5.42
C PRO A 36 -17.98 -3.04 6.95
N GLU A 37 -16.83 -3.33 7.55
CA GLU A 37 -16.67 -3.51 9.00
C GLU A 37 -17.02 -2.28 9.85
N PHE A 38 -17.18 -1.10 9.22
CA PHE A 38 -17.61 0.14 9.87
C PHE A 38 -19.11 0.41 9.74
N PHE A 39 -19.82 -0.38 8.90
CA PHE A 39 -21.18 -0.06 8.44
C PHE A 39 -22.19 -1.20 8.59
N ASP A 40 -21.74 -2.42 8.82
CA ASP A 40 -22.58 -3.61 8.97
C ASP A 40 -23.17 -3.80 10.38
N GLY A 41 -22.78 -2.96 11.33
CA GLY A 41 -23.23 -3.04 12.73
C GLY A 41 -22.62 -4.22 13.50
N SER A 42 -21.60 -4.89 12.96
CA SER A 42 -20.94 -6.03 13.61
C SER A 42 -20.10 -5.65 14.83
N SER A 43 -19.76 -4.37 14.99
CA SER A 43 -18.87 -3.87 16.03
C SER A 43 -19.43 -2.62 16.72
N ALA A 44 -19.36 -2.60 18.06
CA ALA A 44 -19.68 -1.41 18.85
C ALA A 44 -18.59 -0.31 18.75
N VAL A 45 -17.39 -0.66 18.28
CA VAL A 45 -16.24 0.27 18.18
C VAL A 45 -16.06 0.77 16.75
N LYS A 46 -16.20 -0.12 15.76
CA LYS A 46 -16.08 0.23 14.33
C LYS A 46 -17.39 0.81 13.84
N THR A 47 -17.59 2.07 14.17
CA THR A 47 -18.78 2.83 13.79
C THR A 47 -18.49 3.73 12.59
N GLU A 48 -19.54 4.15 11.90
CA GLU A 48 -19.47 5.14 10.82
C GLU A 48 -18.82 6.46 11.28
N LEU A 49 -19.00 6.84 12.55
CA LEU A 49 -18.35 8.00 13.15
C LEU A 49 -16.83 7.79 13.22
N ALA A 50 -16.37 6.68 13.79
CA ALA A 50 -14.94 6.36 13.90
C ALA A 50 -14.26 6.28 12.52
N TYR A 51 -14.98 5.74 11.52
CA TYR A 51 -14.56 5.75 10.13
C TYR A 51 -14.37 7.17 9.60
N THR A 52 -15.40 8.02 9.75
CA THR A 52 -15.43 9.37 9.19
C THR A 52 -14.36 10.26 9.82
N GLU A 53 -14.17 10.17 11.13
CA GLU A 53 -13.12 10.88 11.87
C GLU A 53 -11.72 10.47 11.38
N ALA A 54 -11.46 9.15 11.30
CA ALA A 54 -10.17 8.65 10.80
C ALA A 54 -9.92 9.03 9.33
N ARG A 55 -10.94 8.90 8.47
CA ARG A 55 -10.88 9.25 7.04
C ARG A 55 -10.57 10.74 6.86
N ASN A 56 -11.31 11.60 7.54
CA ASN A 56 -11.15 13.05 7.42
C ASN A 56 -9.83 13.52 8.02
N PHE A 57 -9.35 12.88 9.10
CA PHE A 57 -8.03 13.14 9.64
C PHE A 57 -6.93 12.86 8.60
N ILE A 58 -6.90 11.65 8.03
CA ILE A 58 -5.89 11.27 7.03
C ILE A 58 -5.90 12.21 5.82
N VAL A 59 -7.10 12.50 5.29
CA VAL A 59 -7.26 13.40 4.14
C VAL A 59 -6.80 14.82 4.47
N SER A 60 -7.13 15.33 5.67
CA SER A 60 -6.72 16.67 6.10
C SER A 60 -5.21 16.75 6.29
N SER A 61 -4.60 15.75 6.93
CA SER A 61 -3.14 15.67 7.09
C SER A 61 -2.40 15.66 5.75
N TYR A 62 -2.93 14.97 4.74
CA TYR A 62 -2.33 14.99 3.39
C TYR A 62 -2.44 16.38 2.74
N ARG A 63 -3.58 17.06 2.94
CA ARG A 63 -3.85 18.36 2.33
C ARG A 63 -2.99 19.50 2.90
N GLU A 64 -2.35 19.31 4.05
CA GLU A 64 -1.37 20.25 4.60
C GLU A 64 -0.14 20.39 3.69
N GLN A 65 0.36 19.28 3.14
CA GLN A 65 1.52 19.26 2.24
C GLN A 65 1.32 18.26 1.08
N PRO A 66 0.47 18.56 0.08
CA PRO A 66 0.07 17.60 -0.95
C PRO A 66 1.22 17.08 -1.83
N ALA A 67 2.32 17.83 -1.90
CA ALA A 67 3.52 17.45 -2.64
C ALA A 67 4.30 16.31 -1.94
N LEU A 68 4.12 16.13 -0.64
CA LEU A 68 4.78 15.07 0.14
C LEU A 68 3.89 13.84 0.22
N TYR A 69 4.55 12.69 0.14
CA TYR A 69 3.88 11.41 0.38
C TYR A 69 3.58 11.29 1.87
N LEU A 70 2.32 11.02 2.22
CA LEU A 70 1.88 10.79 3.59
C LEU A 70 1.87 9.28 3.88
N PRO A 71 2.89 8.74 4.59
CA PRO A 71 2.90 7.32 4.96
C PRO A 71 1.94 7.03 6.11
N LEU A 72 1.43 5.79 6.17
CA LEU A 72 0.58 5.33 7.27
C LEU A 72 1.25 5.52 8.66
N THR A 73 2.56 5.33 8.74
CA THR A 73 3.34 5.47 9.99
C THR A 73 3.24 6.86 10.62
N GLU A 74 2.96 7.88 9.82
CA GLU A 74 2.85 9.26 10.29
C GLU A 74 1.48 9.56 10.90
N VAL A 75 0.40 9.06 10.29
CA VAL A 75 -0.96 9.24 10.79
C VAL A 75 -1.33 8.26 11.91
N ARG A 76 -0.72 7.07 11.94
CA ARG A 76 -1.16 5.94 12.78
C ARG A 76 -1.26 6.28 14.26
N ARG A 77 -0.34 7.08 14.79
CA ARG A 77 -0.29 7.47 16.22
C ARG A 77 -1.48 8.32 16.69
N HIS A 78 -2.27 8.87 15.76
CA HIS A 78 -3.41 9.73 16.05
C HIS A 78 -4.77 9.08 15.73
N LEU A 79 -4.78 7.86 15.19
CA LEU A 79 -6.00 7.17 14.78
C LEU A 79 -6.54 6.28 15.91
N ALA A 80 -7.80 6.50 16.30
CA ALA A 80 -8.51 5.70 17.29
C ALA A 80 -9.15 4.43 16.69
N ILE A 81 -8.47 3.78 15.73
CA ILE A 81 -8.90 2.55 15.07
C ILE A 81 -7.75 1.54 15.06
N ASP A 82 -8.08 0.26 14.93
CA ASP A 82 -7.06 -0.80 14.92
C ASP A 82 -6.13 -0.72 13.70
N VAL A 83 -4.95 -1.32 13.86
CA VAL A 83 -3.88 -1.37 12.86
C VAL A 83 -4.38 -1.83 11.49
N ALA A 84 -5.18 -2.90 11.45
CA ALA A 84 -5.63 -3.50 10.20
C ALA A 84 -6.64 -2.60 9.49
N ALA A 85 -7.58 -2.02 10.24
CA ALA A 85 -8.54 -1.06 9.71
C ALA A 85 -7.86 0.22 9.20
N ALA A 86 -6.89 0.76 9.94
CA ALA A 86 -6.10 1.92 9.52
C ALA A 86 -5.33 1.66 8.23
N THR A 87 -4.71 0.48 8.10
CA THR A 87 -4.01 0.07 6.88
C THR A 87 -4.96 -0.02 5.68
N ARG A 88 -6.15 -0.64 5.85
CA ARG A 88 -7.13 -0.73 4.77
C ARG A 88 -7.66 0.64 4.35
N LEU A 89 -7.97 1.51 5.30
CA LEU A 89 -8.43 2.88 5.03
C LEU A 89 -7.39 3.71 4.28
N HIS A 90 -6.14 3.71 4.75
CA HIS A 90 -5.05 4.46 4.10
C HIS A 90 -4.85 4.00 2.65
N ARG A 91 -4.75 2.69 2.41
CA ARG A 91 -4.63 2.11 1.07
C ARG A 91 -5.84 2.41 0.18
N PHE A 92 -7.06 2.40 0.74
CA PHE A 92 -8.28 2.76 0.01
C PHE A 92 -8.23 4.22 -0.48
N LEU A 93 -7.86 5.15 0.40
CA LEU A 93 -7.76 6.57 0.04
C LEU A 93 -6.67 6.82 -1.00
N GLU A 94 -5.54 6.13 -0.88
CA GLU A 94 -4.43 6.19 -1.83
C GLU A 94 -4.81 5.60 -3.19
N HIS A 95 -5.50 4.44 -3.20
CA HIS A 95 -5.97 3.80 -4.43
C HIS A 95 -6.88 4.71 -5.24
N TRP A 96 -7.76 5.46 -4.58
CA TRP A 96 -8.64 6.43 -5.22
C TRP A 96 -7.96 7.78 -5.50
N GLY A 97 -6.69 7.97 -5.14
CA GLY A 97 -5.99 9.24 -5.31
C GLY A 97 -6.63 10.39 -4.51
N ILE A 98 -7.33 10.06 -3.42
CA ILE A 98 -7.84 11.05 -2.46
C ILE A 98 -6.68 11.57 -1.61
N ILE A 99 -5.69 10.71 -1.35
CA ILE A 99 -4.38 11.06 -0.82
C ILE A 99 -3.27 10.65 -1.78
N ASN A 100 -2.08 11.24 -1.62
CA ASN A 100 -0.84 10.90 -2.33
C ASN A 100 -0.90 10.99 -3.87
N TYR A 101 -1.92 11.62 -4.45
CA TYR A 101 -2.11 11.66 -5.92
C TYR A 101 -1.02 12.44 -6.66
N VAL A 102 -0.57 13.57 -6.09
CA VAL A 102 0.49 14.41 -6.68
C VAL A 102 1.82 14.28 -5.93
N ALA A 103 1.90 13.35 -4.98
CA ALA A 103 3.13 13.11 -4.24
C ALA A 103 4.20 12.57 -5.18
N THR A 104 5.35 13.24 -5.25
CA THR A 104 6.48 12.78 -6.07
C THR A 104 7.62 12.29 -5.17
N PRO A 105 8.37 11.25 -5.57
CA PRO A 105 9.57 10.82 -4.85
C PRO A 105 10.58 11.95 -4.68
N GLN A 106 10.63 12.87 -5.65
CA GLN A 106 11.51 14.02 -5.65
C GLN A 106 11.12 15.06 -4.61
N ALA A 107 9.82 15.31 -4.40
CA ALA A 107 9.34 16.21 -3.36
C ALA A 107 9.58 15.64 -1.95
N ALA A 108 9.33 14.34 -1.75
CA ALA A 108 9.66 13.65 -0.49
C ALA A 108 11.17 13.76 -0.16
N ALA A 109 12.03 13.55 -1.15
CA ALA A 109 13.48 13.70 -0.99
C ALA A 109 13.92 15.17 -0.80
N ALA A 110 13.16 16.16 -1.24
CA ALA A 110 13.44 17.57 -1.03
C ALA A 110 13.07 18.02 0.40
N ALA A 111 11.89 17.61 0.90
CA ALA A 111 11.49 17.89 2.29
C ALA A 111 12.44 17.25 3.30
N ALA A 112 12.83 15.99 3.08
CA ALA A 112 13.82 15.34 3.94
C ALA A 112 15.15 16.12 4.01
N ARG A 113 15.59 16.75 2.90
CA ARG A 113 16.80 17.60 2.88
C ARG A 113 16.61 18.94 3.57
N ALA A 114 15.43 19.54 3.47
CA ALA A 114 15.11 20.80 4.13
C ALA A 114 15.13 20.66 5.66
N GLU A 115 14.56 19.58 6.19
CA GLU A 115 14.58 19.24 7.62
C GLU A 115 16.01 19.06 8.15
N HIS A 116 16.94 18.53 7.32
CA HIS A 116 18.35 18.37 7.69
C HIS A 116 19.20 19.63 7.49
N SER A 117 18.67 20.69 6.84
CA SER A 117 19.43 21.91 6.54
C SER A 117 19.18 23.05 7.54
N GLY A 118 18.39 22.83 8.59
CA GLY A 118 18.09 23.81 9.63
C GLY A 118 19.13 23.89 10.75
N HIS A 119 19.94 24.95 10.72
CA HIS A 119 20.71 25.55 11.83
C HIS A 119 21.99 24.85 12.32
N GLY A 120 23.12 25.27 11.74
CA GLY A 120 24.39 25.29 12.46
C GLY A 120 24.33 26.30 13.61
N GLY A 121 24.54 25.82 14.84
CA GLY A 121 24.67 26.67 16.02
C GLY A 121 24.65 25.89 17.33
N ALA A 122 25.85 25.74 17.91
CA ALA A 122 26.16 25.35 19.28
C ALA A 122 26.00 23.88 19.70
N ILE A 123 27.17 23.28 19.91
CA ILE A 123 27.43 22.03 20.63
C ILE A 123 26.94 22.16 22.08
N VAL A 124 26.07 21.26 22.51
CA VAL A 124 25.95 20.85 23.92
C VAL A 124 25.85 19.32 23.93
N PRO A 125 26.78 18.59 24.58
CA PRO A 125 26.71 17.15 24.66
C PRO A 125 25.79 16.71 25.81
N ASP A 126 25.32 15.47 25.69
CA ASP A 126 24.69 14.61 26.71
C ASP A 126 23.16 14.49 26.71
N ALA A 127 22.67 13.52 25.93
CA ALA A 127 21.65 12.53 26.31
C ALA A 127 21.56 11.46 25.20
N PRO A 128 21.53 10.14 25.52
CA PRO A 128 21.62 9.11 24.49
C PRO A 128 20.27 8.97 23.77
N SER A 129 20.19 9.59 22.60
CA SER A 129 19.16 9.34 21.60
C SER A 129 19.60 8.14 20.76
N THR A 130 19.09 6.95 21.07
CA THR A 130 19.18 5.79 20.17
C THR A 130 17.90 5.72 19.35
N ALA A 131 17.83 6.55 18.31
CA ALA A 131 16.90 6.37 17.20
C ALA A 131 17.69 5.90 15.98
N THR A 132 17.98 4.60 15.94
CA THR A 132 18.43 3.93 14.72
C THR A 132 17.80 2.55 14.62
N ALA A 133 17.35 2.25 13.41
CA ALA A 133 16.99 0.94 12.87
C ALA A 133 15.59 0.40 13.19
N ALA A 134 14.71 0.49 12.19
CA ALA A 134 13.63 -0.48 11.99
C ALA A 134 13.54 -0.82 10.50
N ALA A 135 14.62 -1.36 9.97
CA ALA A 135 14.67 -2.04 8.67
C ALA A 135 15.58 -3.27 8.82
N ALA A 136 15.12 -4.26 9.60
CA ALA A 136 15.58 -5.65 9.65
C ALA A 136 15.17 -6.25 11.00
N ALA A 137 14.20 -7.15 11.01
CA ALA A 137 14.12 -8.31 11.92
C ALA A 137 12.68 -8.83 11.97
N LEU A 138 12.40 -9.91 11.22
CA LEU A 138 11.58 -11.02 11.71
C LEU A 138 11.79 -12.24 10.79
N ALA A 139 13.05 -12.66 10.72
CA ALA A 139 13.39 -14.05 10.46
C ALA A 139 13.89 -14.62 11.78
N GLN A 140 13.07 -15.46 12.42
CA GLN A 140 13.45 -16.66 13.20
C GLN A 140 12.43 -16.95 14.31
N SER A 141 11.58 -17.94 14.06
CA SER A 141 11.18 -18.90 15.09
C SER A 141 11.20 -20.27 14.45
N ARG A 142 12.39 -20.89 14.46
CA ARG A 142 12.57 -22.30 14.15
C ARG A 142 12.08 -23.11 15.34
N HIS A 143 11.06 -23.94 15.14
CA HIS A 143 10.83 -25.15 15.92
C HIS A 143 11.00 -26.36 15.01
N THR A 144 11.83 -27.31 15.44
CA THR A 144 12.19 -28.55 14.76
C THR A 144 11.22 -29.69 15.08
N LEU A 145 10.60 -30.24 14.02
CA LEU A 145 10.23 -31.63 13.68
C LEU A 145 9.62 -32.62 14.70
N SER A 146 8.45 -33.17 14.31
CA SER A 146 8.09 -34.61 14.14
C SER A 146 6.57 -34.80 14.43
N ALA A 147 5.69 -35.49 13.68
CA ALA A 147 5.76 -36.51 12.63
C ALA A 147 4.47 -36.50 11.75
N ARG A 148 4.57 -37.10 10.54
CA ARG A 148 3.55 -37.48 9.51
C ARG A 148 2.43 -38.42 10.02
N PRO A 149 1.44 -38.87 9.20
CA PRO A 149 0.97 -38.45 7.86
C PRO A 149 -0.55 -38.13 7.87
N GLU A 150 -1.18 -37.67 6.78
CA GLU A 150 -2.02 -38.50 5.93
C GLU A 150 -2.46 -37.67 4.71
N THR A 151 -2.38 -38.34 3.57
CA THR A 151 -2.74 -37.88 2.23
C THR A 151 -4.22 -37.50 2.12
N PHE A 152 -4.51 -36.35 1.52
CA PHE A 152 -5.80 -36.09 0.87
C PHE A 152 -5.57 -35.80 -0.61
N PRO A 153 -6.14 -36.60 -1.52
CA PRO A 153 -6.13 -36.27 -2.93
C PRO A 153 -7.18 -35.19 -3.16
N SER A 154 -6.79 -34.05 -3.72
CA SER A 154 -7.73 -33.19 -4.43
C SER A 154 -7.11 -32.80 -5.75
N GLY A 155 -7.62 -33.45 -6.79
CA GLY A 155 -7.17 -33.28 -8.15
C GLY A 155 -7.70 -31.99 -8.78
N GLY A 156 -7.00 -31.59 -9.83
CA GLY A 156 -7.51 -30.63 -10.80
C GLY A 156 -6.47 -29.64 -11.30
N GLY A 157 -5.52 -30.12 -12.12
CA GLY A 157 -5.01 -29.29 -13.22
C GLY A 157 -3.74 -28.47 -13.03
N SER A 158 -2.70 -29.01 -12.40
CA SER A 158 -1.30 -28.75 -12.81
C SER A 158 -0.43 -29.86 -12.22
N GLY A 159 0.57 -30.36 -12.93
CA GLY A 159 1.46 -31.43 -12.44
C GLY A 159 2.41 -31.00 -11.32
N TRP A 160 2.04 -29.97 -10.56
CA TRP A 160 2.83 -29.29 -9.54
C TRP A 160 2.17 -29.46 -8.18
N SER A 161 2.90 -30.07 -7.26
CA SER A 161 2.52 -30.14 -5.85
C SER A 161 3.00 -28.89 -5.09
N ASP A 162 2.47 -28.70 -3.89
CA ASP A 162 2.94 -27.65 -2.97
C ASP A 162 4.41 -27.90 -2.58
N ASP A 163 4.82 -29.16 -2.47
CA ASP A 163 6.21 -29.57 -2.26
C ASP A 163 7.11 -29.16 -3.44
N ASP A 164 6.67 -29.35 -4.69
CA ASP A 164 7.42 -28.91 -5.88
C ASP A 164 7.54 -27.38 -5.93
N THR A 165 6.48 -26.67 -5.52
CA THR A 165 6.46 -25.22 -5.45
C THR A 165 7.44 -24.71 -4.38
N LEU A 166 7.50 -25.36 -3.23
CA LEU A 166 8.44 -25.02 -2.16
C LEU A 166 9.89 -25.30 -2.60
N ALA A 167 10.15 -26.43 -3.26
CA ALA A 167 11.45 -26.78 -3.79
C ALA A 167 11.95 -25.75 -4.82
N LEU A 168 11.04 -25.21 -5.66
CA LEU A 168 11.34 -24.15 -6.62
C LEU A 168 11.76 -22.85 -5.91
N LEU A 169 11.03 -22.44 -4.88
CA LEU A 169 11.33 -21.23 -4.10
C LEU A 169 12.64 -21.37 -3.31
N GLU A 170 12.91 -22.55 -2.75
CA GLU A 170 14.16 -22.84 -2.04
C GLU A 170 15.37 -22.79 -3.00
N ALA A 171 15.24 -23.40 -4.18
CA ALA A 171 16.28 -23.38 -5.20
C ALA A 171 16.57 -21.96 -5.69
N LEU A 172 15.53 -21.15 -5.94
CA LEU A 172 15.68 -19.75 -6.34
C LEU A 172 16.38 -18.91 -5.29
N GLY A 173 16.07 -19.12 -4.00
CA GLY A 173 16.74 -18.43 -2.90
C GLY A 173 18.21 -18.83 -2.70
N ARG A 174 18.60 -20.03 -3.11
CA ARG A 174 19.95 -20.58 -2.94
C ARG A 174 20.89 -20.29 -4.13
N VAL A 175 20.38 -20.42 -5.36
CA VAL A 175 21.21 -20.44 -6.58
C VAL A 175 21.43 -19.03 -7.15
N GLY A 176 20.52 -18.09 -6.90
CA GLY A 176 20.57 -16.72 -7.42
C GLY A 176 20.07 -16.58 -8.87
N GLU A 177 19.95 -15.34 -9.35
CA GLU A 177 19.35 -15.00 -10.64
C GLU A 177 20.13 -15.61 -11.83
N GLY A 178 19.39 -16.18 -12.81
CA GLY A 178 19.93 -16.58 -14.12
C GLY A 178 20.41 -18.03 -14.28
N ARG A 179 20.37 -18.85 -13.22
CA ARG A 179 20.84 -20.26 -13.24
C ARG A 179 19.67 -21.26 -13.18
N TRP A 180 18.74 -21.15 -14.11
CA TRP A 180 17.52 -21.97 -14.14
C TRP A 180 17.76 -23.47 -14.34
N GLU A 181 18.88 -23.85 -14.96
CA GLU A 181 19.26 -25.26 -15.14
C GLU A 181 19.49 -25.97 -13.80
N GLU A 182 20.10 -25.28 -12.83
CA GLU A 182 20.35 -25.81 -11.48
C GLU A 182 19.07 -25.83 -10.63
N VAL A 183 18.19 -24.84 -10.84
CA VAL A 183 16.86 -24.80 -10.23
C VAL A 183 16.02 -25.98 -10.73
N ALA A 184 15.98 -26.20 -12.04
CA ALA A 184 15.28 -27.33 -12.66
C ALA A 184 15.80 -28.69 -12.18
N ALA A 185 17.13 -28.83 -12.04
CA ALA A 185 17.75 -30.04 -11.51
C ALA A 185 17.37 -30.30 -10.02
N HIS A 186 17.16 -29.25 -9.23
CA HIS A 186 16.75 -29.36 -7.82
C HIS A 186 15.27 -29.71 -7.66
N VAL A 187 14.41 -29.13 -8.52
CA VAL A 187 12.95 -29.36 -8.51
C VAL A 187 12.56 -30.67 -9.22
N GLY A 188 13.42 -31.19 -10.10
CA GLY A 188 13.14 -32.38 -10.89
C GLY A 188 12.14 -32.14 -12.03
N LYS A 189 12.00 -30.88 -12.48
CA LYS A 189 11.11 -30.44 -13.57
C LYS A 189 11.94 -29.79 -14.68
N SER A 190 11.33 -29.54 -15.84
CA SER A 190 12.02 -28.81 -16.91
C SER A 190 12.21 -27.33 -16.56
N VAL A 191 13.19 -26.70 -17.22
CA VAL A 191 13.49 -25.27 -17.05
C VAL A 191 12.26 -24.42 -17.40
N ASP A 192 11.61 -24.69 -18.53
CA ASP A 192 10.39 -24.00 -18.95
C ASP A 192 9.25 -24.15 -17.95
N GLU A 193 9.04 -25.35 -17.38
CA GLU A 193 8.02 -25.53 -16.35
C GLU A 193 8.33 -24.74 -15.08
N CYS A 194 9.61 -24.69 -14.65
CA CYS A 194 10.01 -23.92 -13.47
C CYS A 194 9.84 -22.41 -13.67
N VAL A 195 10.20 -21.91 -14.86
CA VAL A 195 10.04 -20.50 -15.24
C VAL A 195 8.56 -20.14 -15.33
N GLN A 196 7.76 -20.97 -16.00
CA GLN A 196 6.33 -20.71 -16.15
C GLN A 196 5.63 -20.74 -14.79
N ARG A 197 5.98 -21.72 -13.93
CA ARG A 197 5.45 -21.78 -12.57
C ARG A 197 5.84 -20.53 -11.77
N PHE A 198 7.08 -20.08 -11.83
CA PHE A 198 7.54 -18.88 -11.12
C PHE A 198 6.79 -17.60 -11.54
N VAL A 199 6.51 -17.43 -12.83
CA VAL A 199 5.71 -16.30 -13.35
C VAL A 199 4.24 -16.40 -12.92
N GLU A 200 3.71 -17.61 -12.81
CA GLU A 200 2.35 -17.89 -12.35
C GLU A 200 2.20 -17.83 -10.82
N LEU A 201 3.31 -17.87 -10.05
CA LEU A 201 3.23 -17.79 -8.60
C LEU A 201 2.69 -16.41 -8.20
N PRO A 202 1.59 -16.37 -7.45
CA PRO A 202 1.08 -15.11 -6.91
C PRO A 202 2.10 -14.60 -5.87
N ILE A 203 2.95 -13.66 -6.28
CA ILE A 203 3.68 -12.76 -5.41
C ILE A 203 2.68 -12.13 -4.43
N GLU A 204 2.70 -12.53 -3.16
CA GLU A 204 1.79 -12.07 -2.09
C GLU A 204 1.52 -10.55 -2.12
N GLU A 205 0.32 -10.04 -1.81
CA GLU A 205 -0.23 -10.06 -0.44
C GLU A 205 -1.65 -10.68 -0.28
N PRO A 206 -1.87 -11.51 0.77
CA PRO A 206 -3.18 -11.99 1.17
C PRO A 206 -3.95 -10.94 1.99
N HIS A 207 -5.27 -10.96 1.84
CA HIS A 207 -6.33 -10.19 2.52
C HIS A 207 -6.73 -8.84 1.88
N GLY A 208 -7.72 -8.93 0.97
CA GLY A 208 -8.68 -7.84 0.71
C GLY A 208 -8.54 -7.08 -0.61
N PHE A 209 -7.55 -7.41 -1.44
CA PHE A 209 -7.33 -6.67 -2.68
C PHE A 209 -8.34 -6.98 -3.79
N GLU A 210 -8.93 -8.18 -3.78
CA GLU A 210 -9.89 -8.58 -4.82
C GLU A 210 -11.17 -7.74 -4.77
N ALA A 211 -11.61 -7.31 -3.58
CA ALA A 211 -12.76 -6.42 -3.44
C ALA A 211 -12.50 -4.99 -3.97
N LEU A 212 -11.26 -4.51 -3.95
CA LEU A 212 -10.87 -3.22 -4.53
C LEU A 212 -10.63 -3.31 -6.04
N ARG A 213 -10.10 -4.44 -6.54
CA ARG A 213 -10.00 -4.74 -7.98
C ARG A 213 -11.36 -4.99 -8.64
N ALA A 214 -12.33 -5.50 -7.89
CA ALA A 214 -13.69 -5.76 -8.37
C ALA A 214 -14.53 -4.49 -8.58
N VAL A 215 -14.04 -3.31 -8.21
CA VAL A 215 -14.66 -2.04 -8.63
C VAL A 215 -14.04 -1.65 -9.98
N PRO A 216 -14.75 -1.81 -11.11
CA PRO A 216 -14.20 -1.49 -12.41
C PRO A 216 -13.78 -0.03 -12.46
N ARG A 217 -12.53 0.21 -12.88
CA ARG A 217 -12.03 1.54 -13.23
C ARG A 217 -12.91 2.09 -14.36
N PRO A 218 -13.56 3.27 -14.21
CA PRO A 218 -14.21 3.90 -15.34
C PRO A 218 -13.15 4.23 -16.42
N PRO A 219 -13.50 4.16 -17.71
CA PRO A 219 -12.58 4.49 -18.79
C PRO A 219 -12.07 5.92 -18.64
N VAL A 220 -10.77 6.11 -18.85
CA VAL A 220 -10.12 7.42 -18.87
C VAL A 220 -10.78 8.27 -19.95
N PRO A 221 -11.40 9.44 -19.63
CA PRO A 221 -11.89 10.32 -20.66
C PRO A 221 -10.69 10.84 -21.49
N PRO A 222 -10.81 10.92 -22.82
CA PRO A 222 -9.75 11.47 -23.65
C PRO A 222 -9.43 12.92 -23.22
N PRO A 223 -8.17 13.36 -23.34
CA PRO A 223 -7.80 14.73 -23.00
C PRO A 223 -8.67 15.71 -23.80
N ALA A 224 -9.24 16.69 -23.09
CA ALA A 224 -10.00 17.78 -23.70
C ALA A 224 -9.10 18.53 -24.68
N GLY A 225 -9.28 18.28 -25.99
CA GLY A 225 -8.45 18.89 -27.03
C GLY A 225 -8.23 18.04 -28.28
N ALA A 226 -8.60 16.75 -28.30
CA ALA A 226 -8.59 15.97 -29.54
C ALA A 226 -9.78 16.38 -30.43
N ALA A 227 -9.59 17.45 -31.20
CA ALA A 227 -10.47 17.83 -32.29
C ALA A 227 -10.68 16.63 -33.21
N GLN A 228 -11.93 16.17 -33.32
CA GLN A 228 -12.26 15.21 -34.37
C GLN A 228 -12.22 15.94 -35.72
N PRO A 229 -11.55 15.39 -36.73
CA PRO A 229 -11.64 15.94 -38.08
C PRO A 229 -13.08 15.79 -38.55
N SER A 230 -13.73 16.93 -38.84
CA SER A 230 -15.04 16.94 -39.48
C SER A 230 -14.93 16.30 -40.87
N ALA A 231 -15.81 15.34 -41.15
CA ALA A 231 -16.04 14.79 -42.48
C ALA A 231 -16.79 15.80 -43.36
#